data_AF-A0A522P602-F1
#
_entry.id   AF-A0A522P602-F1
#
_cell.length_a   1.000
_cell.length_b   1.000
_cell.length_c   1.000
_cell.angle_alpha   90.00
_cell.angle_beta   90.00
_cell.angle_gamma   90.00
#
_symmetry.space_group_name_H-M   'P 1'
#
loop_
_entity.id
_entity.type
_entity.pdbx_description
1 polymer ?
#
loop_
_entity_poly.entity_id
_entity_poly.type
_entity_poly.pdbx_seq_one_letter_code
_entity_poly.pdbx_strand_id
1 'polypeptide(L)' 'MNKVHTCHWPGCDRRVPPARWGCRVHWFRLPLVLRNRICATYVPGQEITKTPSAAYIAAAEDVQQWIAEQQR' A
#
# COMPACT_ATOMS: atom_id res chain seq x y z
N MET A 1 7.92 16.93 12.86
CA MET A 1 8.50 15.60 12.55
C MET A 1 7.70 14.97 11.42
N ASN A 2 8.28 14.72 10.24
CA ASN A 2 7.61 13.88 9.23
C ASN A 2 7.52 12.45 9.78
N LYS A 3 6.31 11.92 9.96
CA LYS A 3 6.12 10.51 10.32
C LYS A 3 6.78 9.65 9.25
N VAL A 4 7.69 8.77 9.67
CA VAL A 4 8.36 7.82 8.78
C VAL A 4 7.29 6.89 8.20
N HIS A 5 7.19 6.84 6.88
CA HIS A 5 6.33 5.88 6.19
C HIS A 5 7.15 4.64 5.84
N THR A 6 6.67 3.48 6.25
CA THR A 6 7.30 2.19 6.01
C THR A 6 6.46 1.38 5.02
N CYS A 7 7.11 0.40 4.40
CA CYS A 7 6.45 -0.53 3.51
C CYS A 7 5.26 -1.22 4.21
N HIS A 8 4.11 -1.30 3.54
CA HIS A 8 2.91 -1.92 4.11
C HIS A 8 2.93 -3.45 4.14
N TRP A 9 3.93 -4.09 3.53
CA TRP A 9 4.11 -5.54 3.67
C TRP A 9 4.43 -5.91 5.13
N PRO A 10 3.71 -6.87 5.75
CA PRO A 10 3.94 -7.29 7.13
C PRO A 10 5.41 -7.68 7.40
N GLY A 11 6.02 -7.08 8.42
CA GLY A 11 7.41 -7.34 8.80
C GLY A 11 8.47 -6.64 7.94
N CYS A 12 8.10 -5.70 7.06
CA CYS A 12 9.06 -4.94 6.27
C CYS A 12 9.28 -3.51 6.79
N ASP A 13 10.42 -3.27 7.43
CA ASP A 13 10.74 -1.94 8.00
C ASP A 13 11.36 -0.95 7.02
N ARG A 14 11.35 -1.28 5.72
CA ARG A 14 11.97 -0.41 4.70
C ARG A 14 11.18 0.90 4.60
N ARG A 15 11.88 2.01 4.85
CA ARG A 15 11.34 3.36 4.64
C ARG A 15 11.03 3.60 3.17
N VAL A 16 9.87 4.18 2.89
CA VAL A 16 9.41 4.52 1.54
C VAL A 16 8.78 5.92 1.54
N PRO A 17 8.76 6.62 0.39
CA PRO A 17 7.99 7.86 0.26
C PRO A 17 6.52 7.65 0.63
N PRO A 18 5.85 8.60 1.31
CA PRO A 18 4.44 8.47 1.69
C PRO A 18 3.46 8.19 0.53
N ALA A 19 3.81 8.58 -0.70
CA ALA A 19 3.02 8.34 -1.90
C ALA A 19 3.14 6.89 -2.44
N ARG A 20 4.01 6.05 -1.85
CA ARG A 20 4.17 4.65 -2.26
C ARG A 20 3.52 3.74 -1.23
N TRP A 21 2.72 2.79 -1.72
CA TRP A 21 2.13 1.75 -0.88
C TRP A 21 3.20 0.84 -0.22
N GLY A 22 4.30 0.55 -0.92
CA GLY A 22 5.34 -0.35 -0.41
C GLY A 22 6.68 -0.19 -1.11
N CYS A 23 7.68 -0.95 -0.67
CA CYS A 23 8.98 -0.93 -1.34
C CYS A 23 8.93 -1.63 -2.70
N ARG A 24 9.91 -1.36 -3.57
CA ARG A 24 9.96 -1.92 -4.94
C ARG A 24 9.77 -3.44 -4.95
N VAL A 25 10.49 -4.17 -4.09
CA VAL A 25 10.43 -5.63 -4.03
C VAL A 25 9.02 -6.13 -3.71
N HIS A 26 8.38 -5.59 -2.67
CA HIS A 26 7.04 -6.00 -2.26
C HIS A 26 5.95 -5.51 -3.21
N TRP A 27 6.10 -4.31 -3.77
CA TRP A 27 5.18 -3.79 -4.78
C TRP A 27 5.09 -4.74 -5.96
N PHE A 28 6.24 -5.17 -6.52
CA PHE A 28 6.25 -6.08 -7.66
C PHE A 28 5.94 -7.55 -7.31
N ARG A 29 5.83 -7.89 -6.02
CA ARG A 29 5.34 -9.21 -5.58
C ARG A 29 3.82 -9.31 -5.59
N LEU A 30 3.11 -8.17 -5.57
CA LEU A 30 1.65 -8.14 -5.68
C LEU A 30 1.18 -8.53 -7.10
N PRO A 31 0.08 -9.29 -7.22
CA PRO A 31 -0.64 -9.49 -8.47
C PRO A 31 -0.94 -8.16 -9.17
N LEU A 32 -0.87 -8.15 -10.50
CA LEU A 32 -1.09 -6.93 -11.29
C LEU A 32 -2.45 -6.29 -11.00
N VAL A 33 -3.50 -7.09 -10.82
CA VAL A 33 -4.85 -6.61 -10.52
C VAL A 33 -4.90 -5.79 -9.23
N LEU A 34 -4.18 -6.22 -8.18
CA LEU A 34 -4.12 -5.52 -6.90
C LEU A 34 -3.30 -4.23 -7.00
N ARG A 35 -2.16 -4.27 -7.71
CA ARG A 35 -1.37 -3.06 -8.01
C ARG A 35 -2.20 -2.02 -8.74
N ASN A 36 -2.91 -2.44 -9.79
CA ASN A 36 -3.76 -1.55 -10.58
C ASN A 36 -4.87 -0.95 -9.73
N ARG A 37 -5.49 -1.72 -8.84
CA ARG A 37 -6.54 -1.23 -7.95
C ARG A 37 -6.04 -0.19 -6.95
N ILE A 38 -4.86 -0.40 -6.36
CA ILE A 38 -4.21 0.61 -5.52
C ILE A 38 -3.92 1.89 -6.32
N CYS A 39 -3.33 1.77 -7.51
CA CYS A 39 -3.03 2.92 -8.35
C CYS A 39 -4.30 3.66 -8.81
N ALA A 40 -5.37 2.95 -9.15
CA ALA A 40 -6.62 3.54 -9.62
C ALA A 40 -7.40 4.28 -8.53
N THR A 41 -7.23 3.89 -7.28
CA THR A 41 -7.95 4.47 -6.13
C THR A 41 -7.14 5.51 -5.37
N TYR A 42 -5.83 5.57 -5.61
CA TYR A 42 -4.93 6.56 -5.01
C TYR A 42 -5.19 7.96 -5.61
N VAL A 43 -5.36 8.95 -4.73
CA VAL A 43 -5.46 10.36 -5.12
C VAL A 43 -4.21 11.09 -4.63
N PRO A 44 -3.44 11.76 -5.51
CA PRO A 44 -2.30 12.58 -5.08
C PRO A 44 -2.68 13.56 -3.97
N GLY A 45 -1.89 13.58 -2.89
CA GLY A 45 -2.15 14.38 -1.70
C GLY A 45 -2.85 13.63 -0.57
N GLN A 46 -3.43 12.44 -0.80
CA GLN A 46 -4.02 11.64 0.29
C GLN A 46 -2.98 11.23 1.35
N GLU A 47 -1.72 11.08 0.94
CA GLU A 47 -0.59 10.82 1.82
C GLU A 47 -0.21 12.02 2.69
N ILE A 48 -0.69 13.22 2.35
CA ILE A 48 -0.51 14.46 3.10
C ILE A 48 -1.72 14.69 4.01
N THR A 49 -2.93 14.69 3.45
CA THR A 49 -4.17 14.95 4.19
C THR A 49 -4.52 13.83 5.17
N LYS A 50 -4.02 12.62 4.93
CA LYS A 50 -4.36 11.40 5.69
C LYS A 50 -5.85 11.07 5.68
N THR A 51 -6.54 11.44 4.61
CA THR A 51 -7.96 11.17 4.36
C THR A 51 -8.14 10.31 3.10
N PRO A 52 -7.64 9.06 3.08
CA PRO A 52 -7.82 8.19 1.91
C PRO A 52 -9.31 7.92 1.67
N SER A 53 -9.68 7.73 0.40
CA SER A 53 -11.05 7.36 0.04
C SER A 53 -11.40 5.96 0.57
N ALA A 54 -12.68 5.69 0.76
CA ALA A 54 -13.16 4.33 1.10
C ALA A 54 -12.70 3.29 0.06
N ALA A 55 -12.64 3.67 -1.22
CA ALA A 55 -12.16 2.80 -2.29
C ALA A 55 -10.66 2.45 -2.15
N TYR A 56 -9.82 3.42 -1.74
CA TYR A 56 -8.40 3.15 -1.48
C TYR A 56 -8.20 2.26 -0.26
N ILE A 57 -8.98 2.47 0.80
CA ILE A 57 -8.94 1.63 2.01
C ILE A 57 -9.29 0.18 1.63
N ALA A 58 -10.40 -0.04 0.93
CA ALA A 58 -10.80 -1.38 0.48
C ALA A 58 -9.73 -2.03 -0.42
N ALA A 59 -9.11 -1.27 -1.32
CA ALA A 59 -8.01 -1.78 -2.15
C ALA A 59 -6.79 -2.19 -1.31
N ALA A 60 -6.46 -1.43 -0.26
CA ALA A 60 -5.36 -1.76 0.65
C ALA A 60 -5.68 -2.98 1.53
N GLU A 61 -6.93 -3.14 1.95
CA GLU A 61 -7.42 -4.31 2.69
C GLU A 61 -7.32 -5.59 1.84
N ASP A 62 -7.77 -5.55 0.58
CA ASP A 62 -7.65 -6.70 -0.33
C ASP A 62 -6.20 -7.12 -0.54
N VAL A 63 -5.27 -6.15 -0.59
CA VAL A 63 -3.84 -6.45 -0.65
C VAL A 63 -3.37 -7.17 0.62
N GLN A 64 -3.76 -6.68 1.80
CA GLN A 64 -3.37 -7.32 3.07
C GLN A 64 -3.95 -8.73 3.19
N GLN A 65 -5.21 -8.91 2.81
CA GLN A 65 -5.86 -10.22 2.79
C GLN A 65 -5.10 -11.18 1.85
N TRP A 66 -4.81 -10.76 0.62
CA TRP A 66 -4.05 -11.58 -0.31
C TRP A 66 -2.68 -11.97 0.24
N ILE A 67 -1.95 -11.03 0.88
CA ILE A 67 -0.66 -11.33 1.51
C ILE A 67 -0.81 -12.40 2.59
N ALA A 68 -1.83 -12.27 3.45
CA ALA A 68 -2.10 -13.24 4.51
C ALA A 68 -2.40 -14.64 3.94
N GLU A 69 -3.14 -14.72 2.83
CA GLU A 69 -3.44 -15.99 2.14
C GLU A 69 -2.19 -16.65 1.54
N GLN A 70 -1.18 -15.89 1.10
CA GLN A 70 0.07 -16.44 0.56
C GLN A 70 1.04 -17.00 1.63
N GLN A 71 0.79 -16.72 2.91
CA GLN A 71 1.67 -17.12 4.02
C GLN A 71 1.16 -18.34 4.79
N ARG A 72 0.05 -18.93 4.34
CA ARG A 72 -0.52 -20.19 4.87
C ARG A 72 0.03 -21.37 4.10
#